data_AF-A0A954T5Y7-F1
#
_entry.id   AF-A0A954T5Y7-F1
#
_cell.length_a   1.000
_cell.length_b   1.000
_cell.length_c   1.000
_cell.angle_alpha   90.00
_cell.angle_beta   90.00
_cell.angle_gamma   90.00
#
_symmetry.space_group_name_H-M   'P 1'
#
loop_
_entity.id
_entity.type
_entity.pdbx_description
1 polymer ?
#
loop_
_entity_poly.entity_id
_entity_poly.type
_entity_poly.pdbx_seq_one_letter_code
_entity_poly.pdbx_strand_id
1 'polypeptide(L)'
;TTGSTYELFIQAMNITNASMEANCESATLKPLLNACELNLADEDLIVTIYEGRPDNALESFTIRLNGVTFVLVSRGVLPNGGTDWYVSEDYLRDVTSHPREYIDDPALLSLDWLRQRSRQTA
;
A
#
# COMPACT_ATOMS: atom_id res chain seq x y z
N THR A 1 -3.70 19.61 -15.07
CA THR A 1 -2.34 19.30 -14.60
C THR A 1 -2.49 18.10 -13.70
N THR A 2 -2.12 16.91 -14.17
CA THR A 2 -2.14 15.70 -13.36
C THR A 2 -1.21 15.93 -12.17
N GLY A 3 -1.69 15.72 -10.94
CA GLY A 3 -0.86 15.81 -9.75
C GLY A 3 0.35 14.90 -9.90
N SER A 4 1.49 15.27 -9.31
CA SER A 4 2.71 14.46 -9.40
C SER A 4 2.45 13.03 -8.88
N THR A 5 3.17 12.03 -9.39
CA THR A 5 3.08 10.63 -8.93
C THR A 5 3.14 10.52 -7.41
N TYR A 6 3.94 11.37 -6.76
CA TYR A 6 3.95 11.58 -5.32
C TYR A 6 2.57 11.95 -4.74
N GLU A 7 1.93 13.00 -5.22
CA GLU A 7 0.61 13.44 -4.72
C GLU A 7 -0.45 12.37 -4.89
N LEU A 8 -0.43 11.68 -6.03
CA LEU A 8 -1.33 10.58 -6.33
C LEU A 8 -1.14 9.41 -5.35
N PHE A 9 0.12 9.01 -5.12
CA PHE A 9 0.46 7.96 -4.18
C PHE A 9 0.03 8.30 -2.75
N ILE A 10 0.32 9.51 -2.28
CA ILE A 10 -0.05 9.94 -0.92
C ILE A 10 -1.57 9.97 -0.74
N GLN A 11 -2.32 10.44 -1.74
CA GLN A 11 -3.78 10.40 -1.67
C GLN A 11 -4.32 8.97 -1.63
N ALA A 12 -3.83 8.08 -2.50
CA ALA A 12 -4.23 6.67 -2.50
C ALA A 12 -3.86 5.96 -1.18
N MET A 13 -2.69 6.26 -0.61
CA MET A 13 -2.26 5.73 0.69
C MET A 13 -3.18 6.20 1.81
N ASN A 14 -3.59 7.47 1.82
CA ASN A 14 -4.52 7.99 2.83
C ASN A 14 -5.91 7.33 2.73
N ILE A 15 -6.40 7.07 1.51
CA ILE A 15 -7.67 6.36 1.28
C ILE A 15 -7.56 4.90 1.74
N THR A 16 -6.44 4.25 1.43
CA THR A 16 -6.13 2.89 1.89
C THR A 16 -6.11 2.84 3.42
N ASN A 17 -5.45 3.80 4.08
CA ASN A 17 -5.42 3.91 5.53
C ASN A 17 -6.83 4.12 6.12
N ALA A 18 -7.63 5.02 5.55
CA ALA A 18 -9.00 5.26 6.01
C ALA A 18 -9.87 4.00 5.89
N SER A 19 -9.72 3.23 4.81
CA SER A 19 -10.38 1.93 4.63
C SER A 19 -9.92 0.90 5.67
N MET A 20 -8.60 0.81 5.89
CA MET A 20 -8.02 -0.11 6.88
C MET A 20 -8.47 0.21 8.30
N GLU A 21 -8.52 1.49 8.67
CA GLU A 21 -9.01 1.95 9.97
C GLU A 21 -10.50 1.68 10.15
N ALA A 22 -11.33 2.02 9.15
CA ALA A 22 -12.77 1.82 9.21
C ALA A 22 -13.16 0.35 9.29
N ASN A 23 -12.33 -0.53 8.73
CA ASN A 23 -12.62 -1.96 8.60
C ASN A 23 -11.63 -2.86 9.37
N CYS A 24 -10.86 -2.33 10.32
CA CYS A 24 -9.80 -3.08 11.00
C CYS A 24 -10.32 -4.31 11.76
N GLU A 25 -11.56 -4.25 12.24
CA GLU A 25 -12.24 -5.34 12.94
C GLU A 25 -13.03 -6.28 12.00
N SER A 26 -13.03 -6.02 10.69
CA SER A 26 -13.72 -6.86 9.71
C SER A 26 -13.08 -8.25 9.61
N ALA A 27 -13.87 -9.25 9.25
CA ALA A 27 -13.36 -10.61 9.01
C ALA A 27 -12.29 -10.66 7.90
N THR A 28 -12.31 -9.70 6.97
CA THR A 28 -11.37 -9.59 5.86
C THR A 28 -10.01 -9.04 6.28
N LEU A 29 -10.00 -7.96 7.08
CA LEU A 29 -8.77 -7.26 7.44
C LEU A 29 -8.17 -7.70 8.76
N LYS A 30 -8.97 -8.02 9.78
CA LYS A 30 -8.46 -8.35 11.12
C LYS A 30 -7.39 -9.45 11.12
N PRO A 31 -7.56 -10.59 10.41
CA PRO A 31 -6.53 -11.61 10.37
C PRO A 31 -5.24 -11.16 9.66
N LEU A 32 -5.37 -10.32 8.63
CA LEU A 32 -4.25 -9.76 7.89
C LEU A 32 -3.45 -8.78 8.77
N LEU A 33 -4.14 -7.82 9.39
CA LEU A 33 -3.51 -6.81 10.25
C LEU A 33 -2.77 -7.45 11.42
N ASN A 34 -3.37 -8.44 12.09
CA ASN A 34 -2.70 -9.19 13.15
C ASN A 34 -1.45 -9.92 12.64
N ALA A 35 -1.49 -10.50 11.44
CA ALA A 35 -0.33 -11.16 10.86
C ALA A 35 0.77 -10.13 10.52
N CYS A 36 0.41 -8.93 10.06
CA CYS A 36 1.39 -7.88 9.79
C CYS A 36 2.00 -7.33 11.07
N GLU A 37 1.22 -7.12 12.13
CA GLU A 37 1.73 -6.67 13.42
C GLU A 37 2.78 -7.64 13.99
N LEU A 38 2.55 -8.95 13.84
CA LEU A 38 3.48 -9.97 14.33
C LEU A 38 4.76 -10.09 13.48
N ASN A 39 4.66 -9.91 12.17
CA ASN A 39 5.72 -10.32 11.24
C ASN A 39 6.40 -9.17 10.48
N LEU A 40 5.79 -7.99 10.48
CA LEU A 40 6.23 -6.82 9.70
C LEU A 40 6.31 -5.54 10.56
N ALA A 41 6.15 -5.65 11.88
CA ALA A 41 6.37 -4.51 12.76
C ALA A 41 7.78 -3.96 12.53
N ASP A 42 7.85 -2.65 12.27
CA ASP A 42 9.08 -1.92 11.95
C ASP A 42 9.81 -2.28 10.65
N GLU A 43 9.23 -3.11 9.78
CA GLU A 43 9.78 -3.35 8.45
C GLU A 43 9.49 -2.19 7.48
N ASP A 44 10.54 -1.78 6.77
CA ASP A 44 10.42 -0.89 5.62
C ASP A 44 10.03 -1.70 4.38
N LEU A 45 8.93 -1.31 3.75
CA LEU A 45 8.34 -1.94 2.58
C LEU A 45 8.51 -1.03 1.37
N ILE A 46 9.01 -1.57 0.28
CA ILE A 46 9.27 -0.81 -0.95
C ILE A 46 8.11 -0.99 -1.91
N VAL A 47 7.47 0.13 -2.25
CA VAL A 47 6.43 0.23 -3.25
C VAL A 47 7.01 0.84 -4.52
N THR A 48 6.80 0.21 -5.66
CA THR A 48 7.19 0.76 -6.97
C THR A 48 5.96 0.99 -7.83
N ILE A 49 5.79 2.23 -8.26
CA ILE A 49 4.72 2.66 -9.14
C ILE A 49 5.19 2.51 -10.58
N TYR A 50 4.35 1.94 -11.43
CA TYR A 50 4.66 1.75 -12.84
C TYR A 50 3.53 2.25 -13.76
N GLU A 51 3.88 2.59 -15.00
CA GLU A 51 2.93 2.96 -16.06
C GLU A 51 2.83 1.83 -17.10
N GLY A 52 1.62 1.28 -17.28
CA GLY A 52 1.33 0.23 -18.25
C GLY A 52 1.91 -1.15 -17.92
N ARG A 53 3.24 -1.28 -17.81
CA ARG A 53 3.94 -2.53 -17.49
C ARG A 53 4.87 -2.37 -16.27
N PRO A 54 5.04 -3.41 -15.43
CA PRO A 54 5.90 -3.35 -14.24
C PRO A 54 7.35 -2.92 -14.50
N ASP A 55 7.89 -3.21 -15.69
CA ASP A 55 9.26 -2.83 -16.08
C ASP A 55 9.44 -1.32 -16.32
N ASN A 56 8.33 -0.57 -16.44
CA ASN A 56 8.32 0.88 -16.60
C ASN A 56 8.08 1.57 -15.25
N ALA A 57 9.04 1.46 -14.34
CA ALA A 57 8.97 2.12 -13.05
C ALA A 57 8.99 3.65 -13.22
N LEU A 58 7.97 4.33 -12.66
CA LEU A 58 7.88 5.78 -12.58
C LEU A 58 8.61 6.29 -11.34
N GLU A 59 8.30 5.70 -10.20
CA GLU A 59 8.75 6.17 -8.90
C GLU A 59 8.60 5.08 -7.84
N SER A 60 9.46 5.11 -6.83
CA SER A 60 9.36 4.18 -5.69
C SER A 60 9.25 4.93 -4.38
N PHE A 61 8.65 4.28 -3.39
CA PHE A 61 8.41 4.80 -2.05
C PHE A 61 8.75 3.73 -1.04
N THR A 62 9.35 4.14 0.07
CA THR A 62 9.46 3.29 1.26
C THR A 62 8.32 3.67 2.20
N ILE A 63 7.52 2.68 2.57
CA ILE A 63 6.45 2.81 3.56
C ILE A 63 6.70 1.86 4.72
N ARG A 64 6.04 2.11 5.84
CA ARG A 64 6.03 1.20 7.00
C ARG A 64 4.61 1.05 7.50
N LEU A 65 4.23 -0.15 7.92
CA LEU A 65 2.97 -0.33 8.64
C LEU A 65 3.18 0.03 10.12
N ASN A 66 2.43 1.02 10.61
CA ASN A 66 2.41 1.43 12.01
C ASN A 66 1.01 1.20 12.58
N GLY A 67 0.85 0.10 13.33
CA GLY A 67 -0.47 -0.37 13.75
C GLY A 67 -1.29 -0.80 12.52
N VAL A 68 -2.35 -0.07 12.23
CA VAL A 68 -3.29 -0.38 11.11
C VAL A 68 -3.15 0.56 9.92
N THR A 69 -2.17 1.48 9.93
CA THR A 69 -1.97 2.45 8.86
C THR A 69 -0.56 2.42 8.30
N PHE A 70 -0.43 2.72 7.01
CA PHE A 70 0.85 2.95 6.37
C PHE A 70 1.33 4.37 6.59
N VAL A 71 2.63 4.50 6.88
CA VAL A 71 3.33 5.79 6.92
C VAL A 71 4.39 5.83 5.84
N LEU A 72 4.55 6.98 5.19
CA LEU A 72 5.66 7.22 4.27
C LEU A 72 6.96 7.38 5.07
N VAL A 73 7.96 6.56 4.76
CA VAL A 73 9.31 6.65 5.33
C VAL A 73 10.21 7.49 4.43
N SER A 74 10.22 7.21 3.13
CA SER A 74 11.03 7.96 2.16
C SER A 74 10.46 7.91 0.75
N ARG A 75 10.78 8.95 -0.03
CA ARG A 75 10.61 8.97 -1.49
C ARG A 75 11.88 8.42 -2.15
N GLY A 76 11.75 7.38 -2.96
CA GLY A 76 12.86 6.61 -3.56
C GLY A 76 13.11 5.26 -2.88
N VAL A 77 13.87 4.39 -3.56
CA VAL A 77 14.30 3.08 -3.06
C VAL A 77 15.52 3.24 -2.13
N LEU A 78 15.53 2.56 -1.00
CA LEU A 78 16.77 2.37 -0.23
C LEU A 78 17.75 1.50 -1.04
N PRO A 79 19.08 1.72 -0.97
CA PRO A 79 20.05 1.18 -1.93
C PRO A 79 20.06 -0.35 -2.15
N ASN A 80 19.46 -1.14 -1.25
CA ASN A 80 19.65 -2.59 -1.18
C ASN A 80 18.34 -3.42 -1.09
N GLY A 81 17.18 -2.85 -1.40
CA GLY A 81 15.89 -3.56 -1.27
C GLY A 81 15.21 -3.90 -2.59
N GLY A 82 14.62 -5.09 -2.69
CA GLY A 82 13.69 -5.44 -3.77
C GLY A 82 12.34 -4.76 -3.55
N THR A 83 11.54 -4.62 -4.62
CA THR A 83 10.15 -4.11 -4.49
C THR A 83 9.26 -5.16 -3.84
N ASP A 84 8.59 -4.81 -2.75
CA ASP A 84 7.58 -5.63 -2.07
C ASP A 84 6.21 -5.52 -2.76
N TRP A 85 5.88 -4.32 -3.25
CA TRP A 85 4.60 -4.04 -3.92
C TRP A 85 4.78 -3.26 -5.21
N TYR A 86 4.46 -3.89 -6.34
CA TYR A 86 4.28 -3.18 -7.61
C TYR A 86 2.84 -2.70 -7.74
N VAL A 87 2.64 -1.41 -8.01
CA VAL A 87 1.32 -0.81 -8.16
C VAL A 87 1.26 0.01 -9.45
N SER A 88 0.18 -0.14 -10.22
CA SER A 88 0.01 0.66 -11.43
C SER A 88 -0.43 2.07 -11.07
N GLU A 89 0.02 3.06 -11.85
CA GLU A 89 -0.51 4.42 -11.74
C GLU A 89 -2.03 4.45 -11.93
N ASP A 90 -2.56 3.63 -12.86
CA ASP A 90 -4.00 3.52 -13.12
C ASP A 90 -4.78 3.07 -11.89
N TYR A 91 -4.27 2.10 -11.12
CA TYR A 91 -4.91 1.68 -9.87
C TYR A 91 -4.93 2.81 -8.84
N LEU A 92 -3.83 3.57 -8.71
CA LEU A 92 -3.81 4.72 -7.80
C LEU A 92 -4.80 5.82 -8.23
N ARG A 93 -4.94 6.04 -9.54
CA ARG A 93 -5.95 6.96 -10.10
C ARG A 93 -7.37 6.48 -9.81
N ASP A 94 -7.61 5.18 -9.88
CA ASP A 94 -8.92 4.59 -9.59
C ASP A 94 -9.28 4.78 -8.10
N VAL A 95 -8.36 4.42 -7.20
CA VAL A 95 -8.51 4.62 -5.74
C VAL A 95 -8.81 6.08 -5.40
N THR A 96 -8.04 7.01 -5.97
CA THR A 96 -8.22 8.45 -5.72
C THR A 96 -9.47 9.04 -6.35
N SER A 97 -9.97 8.46 -7.45
CA SER A 97 -11.21 8.91 -8.10
C SER A 97 -12.47 8.38 -7.41
N HIS A 98 -12.37 7.24 -6.73
CA HIS A 98 -13.49 6.55 -6.09
C HIS A 98 -13.28 6.31 -4.58
N PRO A 99 -12.91 7.34 -3.78
CA PRO A 99 -12.41 7.14 -2.42
C PRO A 99 -13.41 6.42 -1.49
N ARG A 100 -14.71 6.72 -1.59
CA ARG A 100 -15.72 6.09 -0.73
C ARG A 100 -15.90 4.61 -1.02
N GLU A 101 -15.82 4.21 -2.29
CA GLU A 101 -15.96 2.82 -2.69
C GLU A 101 -14.87 1.95 -2.05
N TYR A 102 -13.62 2.43 -2.08
CA TYR A 102 -12.50 1.74 -1.44
C TYR A 102 -12.52 1.80 0.10
N ILE A 103 -13.06 2.87 0.69
CA ILE A 103 -13.22 2.98 2.15
C ILE A 103 -14.31 2.03 2.66
N ASP A 104 -15.43 1.95 1.96
CA ASP A 104 -16.59 1.17 2.38
C ASP A 104 -16.42 -0.33 2.06
N ASP A 105 -15.67 -0.69 1.01
CA ASP A 105 -15.34 -2.07 0.66
C ASP A 105 -13.82 -2.33 0.63
N PRO A 106 -13.22 -2.79 1.74
CA PRO A 106 -11.79 -3.07 1.81
C PRO A 106 -11.35 -4.26 0.93
N ALA A 107 -12.28 -5.04 0.36
CA ALA A 107 -11.94 -6.11 -0.57
C ALA A 107 -11.46 -5.59 -1.93
N LEU A 108 -11.75 -4.34 -2.26
CA LEU A 108 -11.27 -3.67 -3.48
C LEU A 108 -9.80 -3.27 -3.38
N LEU A 109 -9.27 -3.17 -2.15
CA LEU A 109 -7.86 -2.89 -1.94
C LEU A 109 -7.01 -4.09 -2.37
N SER A 110 -6.00 -3.83 -3.21
CA SER A 110 -5.00 -4.82 -3.62
C SER A 110 -4.02 -5.15 -2.49
N LEU A 111 -4.46 -5.76 -1.39
CA LEU A 111 -3.64 -6.10 -0.21
C LEU A 111 -3.10 -7.54 -0.21
N ASP A 112 -3.25 -8.29 -1.30
CA ASP A 112 -2.76 -9.68 -1.38
C ASP A 112 -1.23 -9.79 -1.29
N TRP A 113 -0.50 -8.78 -1.77
CA TRP A 113 0.95 -8.70 -1.59
C TRP A 113 1.32 -8.67 -0.10
N LEU A 114 0.56 -7.95 0.71
CA LEU A 114 0.80 -7.81 2.14
C LEU A 114 0.55 -9.14 2.87
N ARG A 115 -0.49 -9.89 2.44
CA ARG A 115 -0.74 -11.27 2.93
C ARG A 115 0.39 -12.22 2.60
N GLN A 116 1.00 -12.09 1.41
CA GLN A 116 2.15 -12.91 1.02
C GLN A 116 3.37 -12.54 1.85
N ARG A 117 3.64 -11.24 1.99
CA ARG A 117 4.80 -10.72 2.71
C ARG A 117 4.75 -11.07 4.20
N SER A 118 3.58 -10.96 4.84
CA SER A 118 3.40 -11.29 6.26
C SER A 118 3.55 -12.78 6.58
N ARG A 119 3.60 -13.66 5.56
CA ARG A 119 3.79 -15.11 5.73
C ARG A 119 5.22 -15.56 5.48
N GLN A 120 6.01 -14.78 4.74
CA GLN A 120 7.40 -15.12 4.39
C GLN A 120 8.38 -14.87 5.53
N THR A 121 8.00 -14.08 6.53
CA THR A 121 8.80 -13.75 7.71
C THR A 121 8.57 -14.66 8.93
N ALA A 122 7.79 -15.75 8.76
CA ALA A 122 7.52 -16.75 9.80
C ALA A 122 8.43 -17.99 9.73
#